data_AF-A0A7X1A9L3-F1
#
_entry.id   AF-A0A7X1A9L3-F1
#
_cell.length_a   1.000
_cell.length_b   1.000
_cell.length_c   1.000
_cell.angle_alpha   90.00
_cell.angle_beta   90.00
_cell.angle_gamma   90.00
#
_symmetry.space_group_name_H-M   'P 1'
#
loop_
_entity.id
_entity.type
_entity.pdbx_description
1 polymer ?
#
loop_
_entity_poly.entity_id
_entity_poly.type
_entity_poly.pdbx_seq_one_letter_code
_entity_poly.pdbx_strand_id
1 'polypeptide(L)'
;MAEIRVRGVSEVLKSHYAECAKDRNMSVSAYISSLLEKNYHTNEIEQRENKFYQVMADFETILSRQTEVMENFHQDVQILIANILEERGLNDGEGKGQFNP
;
A
#
# COMPACT_ATOMS: atom_id res chain seq x y z
N MET A 1 -0.84 37.89 0.45
CA MET A 1 -1.64 37.02 -0.44
C MET A 1 -1.81 37.72 -1.77
N ALA A 2 -1.69 37.01 -2.89
CA ALA A 2 -1.94 37.58 -4.22
C ALA A 2 -3.46 37.76 -4.42
N GLU A 3 -3.88 38.89 -4.98
CA GLU A 3 -5.29 39.19 -5.23
C GLU A 3 -5.73 38.53 -6.55
N ILE A 4 -6.64 37.55 -6.48
CA ILE A 4 -7.17 36.85 -7.66
C ILE A 4 -8.46 37.53 -8.10
N ARG A 5 -8.48 38.05 -9.33
CA ARG A 5 -9.68 38.67 -9.91
C ARG A 5 -10.33 37.74 -10.92
N VAL A 6 -11.45 37.12 -10.52
CA VAL A 6 -12.23 36.22 -11.39
C VAL A 6 -13.19 37.06 -12.25
N ARG A 7 -13.13 36.88 -13.58
CA ARG A 7 -14.00 37.58 -14.56
C ARG A 7 -14.87 36.57 -15.30
N GLY A 8 -15.97 37.03 -15.89
CA GLY A 8 -16.84 36.19 -16.73
C GLY A 8 -17.76 35.23 -15.98
N VAL A 9 -17.95 35.41 -14.67
CA VAL A 9 -18.93 34.64 -13.89
C VAL A 9 -20.34 35.11 -14.24
N SER A 10 -21.24 34.17 -14.57
CA SER A 10 -22.63 34.49 -14.88
C SER A 10 -23.35 35.07 -13.66
N GLU A 11 -24.36 35.92 -13.89
CA GLU A 11 -25.15 36.51 -12.79
C GLU A 11 -25.84 35.44 -11.94
N VAL A 12 -26.31 34.36 -12.57
CA VAL A 12 -26.90 33.21 -11.85
C VAL A 12 -25.91 32.61 -10.85
N LEU A 13 -24.66 32.36 -11.26
CA LEU A 13 -23.63 31.83 -10.37
C LEU A 13 -23.25 32.83 -9.26
N LYS A 14 -23.20 34.13 -9.56
CA LYS A 14 -22.93 35.16 -8.55
C LYS A 14 -24.03 35.18 -7.48
N SER A 15 -25.30 35.17 -7.90
CA SER A 15 -26.45 35.12 -6.97
C SER A 15 -26.41 33.87 -6.11
N HIS A 16 -26.13 32.71 -6.71
CA HIS A 16 -26.00 31.45 -5.98
C HIS A 16 -24.90 31.51 -4.91
N TYR A 17 -23.69 31.96 -5.27
CA TYR A 17 -22.59 32.09 -4.28
C TYR A 17 -22.89 33.13 -3.19
N ALA A 18 -23.62 34.20 -3.52
CA ALA A 18 -24.04 35.20 -2.54
C ALA A 18 -25.04 34.64 -1.53
N GLU A 19 -25.99 33.83 -1.98
CA GLU A 19 -26.95 33.14 -1.11
C GLU A 19 -26.24 32.14 -0.19
N CYS A 20 -25.39 31.28 -0.74
CA CYS A 20 -24.63 30.32 0.06
C CYS A 20 -23.68 30.99 1.08
N ALA A 21 -23.07 32.12 0.72
CA ALA A 21 -22.24 32.88 1.65
C ALA A 21 -23.08 33.48 2.78
N LYS A 22 -24.29 33.98 2.46
CA LYS A 22 -25.24 34.51 3.44
C LYS A 22 -25.70 33.43 4.43
N ASP A 23 -26.04 32.24 3.96
CA ASP A 23 -26.46 31.12 4.81
C ASP A 23 -25.39 30.71 5.83
N ARG A 24 -24.12 30.93 5.49
CA ARG A 24 -22.96 30.65 6.34
C ARG A 24 -22.48 31.87 7.12
N ASN A 25 -23.16 33.00 6.99
CA ASN A 25 -22.81 34.27 7.63
C ASN A 25 -21.39 34.76 7.26
N MET A 26 -21.01 34.59 5.99
CA MET A 26 -19.70 34.94 5.45
C MET A 26 -19.84 35.95 4.29
N SER A 27 -18.76 36.67 3.99
CA SER A 27 -18.68 37.39 2.72
C SER A 27 -18.50 36.41 1.55
N VAL A 28 -18.95 36.81 0.35
CA VAL A 28 -18.79 35.99 -0.86
C VAL A 28 -17.32 35.65 -1.11
N SER A 29 -16.41 36.61 -0.89
CA SER A 29 -14.97 36.40 -1.01
C SER A 29 -14.48 35.32 -0.04
N ALA A 30 -14.85 35.41 1.23
CA ALA A 30 -14.46 34.42 2.25
C ALA A 30 -15.04 33.03 1.94
N TYR A 31 -16.28 32.97 1.45
CA TYR A 31 -16.90 31.71 1.04
C TYR A 31 -16.15 31.07 -0.14
N ILE A 32 -15.85 31.84 -1.20
CA ILE A 32 -15.10 31.34 -2.36
C ILE A 32 -13.70 30.89 -1.94
N SER A 33 -12.99 31.66 -1.11
CA SER A 33 -11.68 31.25 -0.58
C SER A 33 -11.77 29.93 0.18
N SER A 34 -12.79 29.74 1.02
CA SER A 34 -12.99 28.48 1.74
C SER A 34 -13.24 27.28 0.81
N LEU A 35 -13.93 27.49 -0.32
CA LEU A 35 -14.14 26.45 -1.32
C LEU A 35 -12.85 26.09 -2.05
N LEU A 36 -12.02 27.09 -2.37
CA LEU A 36 -10.72 26.88 -3.00
C LEU A 36 -9.76 26.14 -2.07
N GLU A 37 -9.70 26.53 -0.80
CA GLU A 37 -8.91 25.83 0.23
C GLU A 37 -9.39 24.39 0.41
N LYS A 38 -10.71 24.19 0.49
CA LYS A 38 -11.28 22.83 0.58
C LYS A 38 -10.91 21.98 -0.63
N ASN A 39 -11.04 22.51 -1.85
CA ASN A 39 -10.67 21.78 -3.07
C ASN A 39 -9.17 21.45 -3.10
N TYR A 40 -8.32 22.38 -2.67
CA TYR A 40 -6.88 22.15 -2.57
C TYR A 40 -6.57 21.01 -1.59
N HIS A 41 -7.14 21.03 -0.39
CA HIS A 41 -6.96 19.96 0.59
C HIS A 41 -7.54 18.61 0.14
N THR A 42 -8.70 18.60 -0.53
CA THR A 42 -9.25 17.37 -1.12
C THR A 42 -8.26 16.76 -2.11
N ASN A 43 -7.69 17.56 -3.01
CA ASN A 43 -6.69 17.09 -3.98
C ASN A 43 -5.41 16.59 -3.29
N GLU A 44 -4.94 17.28 -2.24
CA GLU A 44 -3.81 16.78 -1.44
C GLU A 44 -4.10 15.43 -0.77
N ILE A 45 -5.32 15.22 -0.26
CA ILE A 45 -5.75 13.95 0.32
C ILE A 45 -5.78 12.86 -0.76
N GLU A 46 -6.40 13.12 -1.91
CA GLU A 46 -6.45 12.18 -3.03
C GLU A 46 -5.05 11.76 -3.50
N GLN A 47 -4.12 12.71 -3.60
CA GLN A 47 -2.72 12.41 -3.95
C GLN A 47 -2.02 11.54 -2.90
N ARG A 48 -2.27 11.81 -1.60
CA ARG A 48 -1.72 11.00 -0.51
C ARG A 48 -2.29 9.59 -0.50
N GLU A 49 -3.60 9.44 -0.72
CA GLU A 49 -4.26 8.13 -0.82
C GLU A 49 -3.70 7.33 -2.00
N ASN A 50 -3.55 7.96 -3.17
CA ASN A 50 -2.95 7.29 -4.34
C ASN A 50 -1.53 6.80 -4.05
N LYS A 51 -0.71 7.63 -3.38
CA LYS A 51 0.63 7.22 -2.97
C LYS A 51 0.61 6.08 -1.93
N PHE A 52 -0.35 6.11 -1.00
CA PHE A 52 -0.52 5.04 -0.02
C PHE A 52 -0.86 3.71 -0.68
N TYR A 53 -1.81 3.69 -1.64
CA TYR A 53 -2.14 2.48 -2.40
C TYR A 53 -0.97 1.94 -3.21
N GLN A 54 -0.16 2.83 -3.80
CA GLN A 54 1.06 2.43 -4.49
C GLN A 54 2.07 1.75 -3.56
N VAL A 55 2.31 2.31 -2.37
CA VAL A 55 3.19 1.71 -1.36
C VAL A 55 2.66 0.35 -0.90
N MET A 56 1.34 0.19 -0.74
CA MET A 56 0.74 -1.11 -0.40
C MET A 56 0.98 -2.16 -1.48
N ALA A 57 0.81 -1.81 -2.76
CA ALA A 57 1.09 -2.72 -3.88
C ALA A 57 2.58 -3.12 -3.96
N ASP A 58 3.48 -2.18 -3.65
CA ASP A 58 4.92 -2.45 -3.56
C ASP A 58 5.22 -3.43 -2.42
N PHE A 59 4.59 -3.25 -1.25
CA PHE A 59 4.74 -4.16 -0.11
C PHE A 59 4.23 -5.57 -0.41
N GLU A 60 3.07 -5.70 -1.05
CA GLU A 60 2.54 -7.00 -1.48
C GLU A 60 3.52 -7.73 -2.41
N THR A 61 4.11 -7.00 -3.35
CA THR A 61 5.12 -7.54 -4.27
C THR A 61 6.37 -8.01 -3.53
N ILE A 62 6.86 -7.20 -2.57
CA ILE A 62 8.03 -7.56 -1.76
C ILE A 62 7.76 -8.80 -0.92
N LEU A 63 6.61 -8.87 -0.24
CA LEU A 63 6.22 -10.01 0.59
C LEU A 63 6.07 -11.29 -0.23
N SER A 64 5.47 -11.19 -1.42
CA SER A 64 5.37 -12.33 -2.34
C SER A 64 6.75 -12.88 -2.71
N ARG A 65 7.69 -11.99 -3.08
CA ARG A 65 9.07 -12.39 -3.43
C ARG A 65 9.82 -12.98 -2.24
N GLN A 66 9.67 -12.38 -1.06
CA GLN A 66 10.32 -12.90 0.15
C GLN A 66 9.78 -14.28 0.53
N THR A 67 8.47 -14.51 0.34
CA THR A 67 7.85 -15.82 0.57
C THR A 67 8.42 -16.86 -0.38
N GLU A 68 8.49 -16.56 -1.68
CA GLU A 68 9.06 -17.46 -2.69
C GLU A 68 10.53 -17.82 -2.38
N VAL A 69 11.35 -16.82 -2.02
CA VAL A 69 12.75 -17.06 -1.63
C VAL A 69 12.83 -17.97 -0.40
N MET A 70 11.95 -17.79 0.58
CA MET A 70 11.93 -18.62 1.78
C MET A 70 11.49 -20.05 1.48
N GLU A 71 10.51 -20.24 0.59
CA GLU A 71 10.06 -21.57 0.15
C GLU A 71 11.17 -22.31 -0.59
N ASN A 72 11.86 -21.64 -1.51
CA ASN A 72 12.99 -22.22 -2.23
C ASN A 72 14.13 -22.59 -1.27
N PHE A 73 14.49 -21.70 -0.35
CA PHE A 73 15.49 -21.98 0.67
C PHE A 73 15.08 -23.18 1.55
N HIS A 74 13.80 -23.29 1.91
CA HIS A 74 13.31 -24.42 2.67
C HIS A 74 13.47 -25.75 1.90
N GLN A 75 13.14 -25.75 0.60
CA GLN A 75 13.34 -26.92 -0.27
C GLN A 75 14.82 -27.30 -0.38
N ASP A 76 15.71 -26.32 -0.58
CA ASP A 76 17.16 -26.55 -0.64
C ASP A 76 17.69 -27.21 0.65
N VAL A 77 17.22 -26.75 1.81
CA VAL A 77 17.56 -27.33 3.11
C VAL A 77 17.03 -28.76 3.25
N GLN A 78 15.79 -29.03 2.81
CA GLN A 78 15.23 -30.39 2.83
C GLN A 78 16.04 -31.35 1.98
N ILE A 79 16.44 -30.94 0.76
CA ILE A 79 17.29 -31.74 -0.13
C ILE A 79 18.65 -32.01 0.52
N LEU A 80 19.28 -30.99 1.10
CA LEU A 80 20.56 -31.14 1.79
C LEU A 80 20.47 -32.15 2.95
N ILE A 81 19.41 -32.06 3.77
CA ILE A 81 19.19 -32.98 4.88
C ILE A 81 18.97 -34.41 4.37
N ALA A 82 18.15 -34.59 3.32
CA ALA A 82 17.92 -35.89 2.71
C ALA A 82 19.23 -36.51 2.22
N ASN A 83 20.05 -35.75 1.49
CA ASN A 83 21.35 -36.20 1.00
C ASN A 83 22.30 -36.57 2.15
N ILE A 84 22.35 -35.79 3.24
CA ILE A 84 23.18 -36.12 4.42
C ILE A 84 22.72 -37.43 5.08
N LEU A 85 21.41 -37.68 5.16
CA LEU A 85 20.86 -38.90 5.75
C LEU A 85 21.12 -40.13 4.87
N GLU A 86 21.06 -39.98 3.54
CA GLU A 86 21.42 -41.02 2.57
C GLU A 86 22.93 -41.34 2.59
N GLU A 87 23.80 -40.32 2.58
CA GLU A 87 25.26 -40.49 2.61
C GLU A 87 25.78 -41.06 3.94
N ARG A 88 25.07 -40.85 5.05
CA ARG A 88 25.44 -41.40 6.38
C ARG A 88 25.02 -42.85 6.61
N GLY A 89 24.44 -43.53 5.62
CA GLY A 89 24.24 -44.98 5.68
C GLY A 89 23.41 -45.44 6.88
N LEU A 90 22.14 -45.05 6.95
CA LEU A 90 21.15 -45.76 7.78
C LEU A 90 20.55 -46.96 7.02
N ASN A 91 21.39 -47.71 6.31
CA ASN A 91 21.02 -48.93 5.59
C ASN A 91 21.92 -50.13 5.94
N ASP A 92 22.43 -50.18 7.17
CA ASP A 92 22.90 -51.45 7.77
C ASP A 92 21.73 -52.16 8.46
N GLY A 93 20.68 -52.42 7.68
CA GLY A 93 19.83 -53.58 7.89
C GLY A 93 20.45 -54.75 7.16
N GLU A 94 20.76 -55.82 7.91
CA GLU A 94 21.20 -57.16 7.45
C GLU A 94 22.72 -57.43 7.41
N GLY A 95 23.23 -58.12 8.44
CA GLY A 95 24.61 -58.63 8.38
C GLY A 95 25.18 -59.33 9.61
N LYS A 96 24.55 -60.41 10.09
CA LYS A 96 25.18 -61.51 10.87
C LYS A 96 25.89 -61.14 12.19
N GLY A 97 25.11 -60.95 13.25
CA GLY A 97 25.55 -61.21 14.62
C GLY A 97 25.18 -62.63 15.02
N GLN A 98 26.13 -63.57 14.97
CA GLN A 98 25.98 -64.92 15.52
C GLN A 98 25.65 -64.83 17.01
N PHE A 99 24.45 -65.28 17.40
CA PHE A 99 24.16 -65.68 18.77
C PHE A 99 24.74 -67.09 18.97
N ASN A 100 25.76 -67.21 19.81
CA ASN A 100 26.21 -68.50 20.35
C ASN A 100 25.60 -68.64 21.76
N PRO A 101 25.14 -69.84 22.14
CA PRO A 101 24.19 -70.08 23.24
C PRO A 101 24.71 -69.69 24.63
#